data_AF-A0A925RCZ3-F1
#
_entry.id   AF-A0A925RCZ3-F1
#
_cell.length_a   1.000
_cell.length_b   1.000
_cell.length_c   1.000
_cell.angle_alpha   90.00
_cell.angle_beta   90.00
_cell.angle_gamma   90.00
#
_symmetry.space_group_name_H-M   'P 1'
#
loop_
_entity.id
_entity.type
_entity.pdbx_description
1 polymer ?
#
loop_
_entity_poly.entity_id
_entity_poly.type
_entity_poly.pdbx_seq_one_letter_code
_entity_poly.pdbx_strand_id
1 'polypeptide(L)'
;MKKTLVGIVAGCQVKTLRVEIARRMKHPKYGKIIRGRTICHAHDENGTAKIGDTVEISEAPPRSRLKRWDLVRVVAAAASAGDAELADA
;
A
#
# COMPACT_ATOMS: atom_id res chain seq x y z
N MET A 1 12.79 14.47 -9.82
CA MET A 1 11.40 14.10 -9.51
C MET A 1 11.43 12.75 -8.80
N LYS A 2 10.75 12.59 -7.65
CA LYS A 2 10.76 11.33 -6.89
C LYS A 2 9.82 10.31 -7.52
N LYS A 3 10.16 9.03 -7.50
CA LYS A 3 9.28 7.97 -8.02
C LYS A 3 8.13 7.73 -7.03
N THR A 4 6.90 7.72 -7.55
CA THR A 4 5.71 7.32 -6.78
C THR A 4 5.21 5.96 -7.25
N LEU A 5 4.71 5.18 -6.30
CA LEU A 5 4.12 3.86 -6.53
C LEU A 5 2.77 3.80 -5.80
N VAL A 6 1.83 3.08 -6.40
CA VAL A 6 0.52 2.81 -5.81
C VAL A 6 0.43 1.34 -5.45
N GLY A 7 -0.05 1.05 -4.25
CA GLY A 7 -0.20 -0.31 -3.75
C GLY A 7 -1.25 -0.43 -2.67
N ILE A 8 -1.52 -1.66 -2.25
CA ILE A 8 -2.51 -1.97 -1.22
C ILE A 8 -1.78 -2.21 0.10
N VAL A 9 -2.31 -1.69 1.20
CA VAL A 9 -1.77 -1.94 2.55
C VAL A 9 -2.10 -3.37 2.97
N ALA A 10 -1.08 -4.20 3.09
CA ALA A 10 -1.21 -5.58 3.57
C ALA A 10 -1.04 -5.71 5.09
N GLY A 11 -0.38 -4.74 5.73
CA GLY A 11 -0.22 -4.74 7.18
C GLY A 11 0.13 -3.36 7.71
N CYS A 12 -0.41 -3.04 8.88
CA CYS A 12 -0.15 -1.80 9.59
C CYS A 12 0.53 -2.11 10.94
N GLN A 13 1.58 -1.36 11.28
CA GLN A 13 2.27 -1.37 12.57
C GLN A 13 2.56 0.07 12.99
N VAL A 14 3.04 0.26 14.22
CA VAL A 14 3.42 1.59 14.71
C VAL A 14 4.42 2.24 13.75
N LYS A 15 4.03 3.39 13.20
CA LYS A 15 4.79 4.20 12.25
C LYS A 15 5.30 3.46 10.99
N THR A 16 4.64 2.36 10.61
CA THR A 16 5.10 1.48 9.53
C THR A 16 3.94 0.87 8.78
N LEU A 17 4.00 0.93 7.45
CA LEU A 17 3.07 0.25 6.56
C LEU A 17 3.80 -0.78 5.72
N ARG A 18 3.24 -1.98 5.63
CA ARG A 18 3.64 -2.99 4.65
C ARG A 18 2.72 -2.85 3.44
N VAL A 19 3.27 -2.34 2.35
CA VAL A 19 2.53 -2.08 1.10
C VAL A 19 2.89 -3.13 0.07
N GLU A 20 1.88 -3.75 -0.53
CA GLU A 20 2.03 -4.69 -1.62
C GLU A 20 1.74 -4.01 -2.96
N ILE A 21 2.74 -4.03 -3.84
CA ILE A 21 2.65 -3.48 -5.19
C ILE A 21 2.52 -4.65 -6.16
N ALA A 22 1.41 -4.69 -6.89
CA ALA A 22 1.20 -5.66 -7.95
C ALA A 22 2.12 -5.34 -9.14
N ARG A 23 2.90 -6.32 -9.60
CA ARG A 23 3.68 -6.21 -10.83
C ARG A 23 3.37 -7.36 -11.77
N ARG A 24 3.42 -7.09 -13.07
CA ARG A 24 3.32 -8.12 -14.11
C ARG A 24 4.70 -8.28 -14.73
N MET A 25 5.20 -9.51 -14.78
CA MET A 25 6.49 -9.84 -15.36
C MET A 25 6.31 -10.91 -16.43
N LYS A 26 6.99 -10.75 -17.56
CA LYS A 26 7.06 -11.77 -18.60
C LYS A 26 8.09 -12.82 -18.21
N HIS A 27 7.73 -14.11 -18.25
CA HIS A 27 8.71 -15.17 -18.03
C HIS A 27 9.82 -15.08 -19.11
N PRO A 28 11.11 -15.10 -18.74
CA PRO A 28 12.20 -14.82 -19.69
C PRO A 28 12.26 -15.82 -20.84
N LYS A 29 12.08 -17.12 -20.57
CA LYS A 29 12.09 -18.18 -21.59
C LYS A 29 10.78 -18.30 -22.38
N TYR A 30 9.64 -18.45 -21.68
CA TYR A 30 8.37 -18.81 -22.30
C TYR A 30 7.46 -17.64 -22.70
N GLY A 31 7.74 -16.43 -22.23
CA GLY A 31 6.93 -15.26 -22.57
C GLY A 31 5.54 -15.19 -21.92
N LYS A 32 5.15 -16.16 -21.09
CA LYS A 32 3.91 -16.12 -20.29
C LYS A 32 3.95 -14.94 -19.32
N ILE A 33 2.86 -14.17 -19.24
CA ILE A 33 2.71 -13.07 -18.29
C ILE A 33 2.37 -13.65 -16.91
N ILE A 34 3.25 -13.43 -15.94
CA ILE A 34 3.11 -13.90 -14.56
C ILE A 34 2.81 -12.69 -13.66
N ARG A 35 1.88 -12.88 -12.73
CA ARG A 35 1.58 -11.91 -11.67
C ARG A 35 2.58 -12.09 -10.54
N GLY A 36 3.23 -11.01 -10.12
CA GLY A 36 4.11 -10.98 -8.96
C GLY A 36 3.74 -9.83 -8.04
N ARG A 37 4.33 -9.81 -6.85
CA ARG A 37 4.22 -8.68 -5.91
C ARG A 37 5.60 -8.23 -5.46
N THR A 38 5.71 -6.96 -5.15
CA THR A 38 6.85 -6.38 -4.43
C THR A 38 6.32 -5.82 -3.11
N ILE A 39 6.98 -6.18 -2.01
CA ILE A 39 6.64 -5.68 -0.68
C ILE A 39 7.54 -4.49 -0.39
N CYS A 40 6.93 -3.34 -0.10
CA CYS A 40 7.62 -2.12 0.30
C CYS A 40 7.23 -1.76 1.74
N HIS A 41 8.20 -1.21 2.48
CA HIS A 41 7.95 -0.67 3.81
C HIS A 41 7.91 0.85 3.75
N ALA A 42 6.74 1.41 4.05
CA ALA A 42 6.52 2.84 4.09
C ALA A 42 6.46 3.36 5.53
N HIS A 43 6.88 4.62 5.72
CA HIS A 43 6.74 5.36 6.96
C HIS A 43 5.49 6.24 6.91
N ASP A 44 4.73 6.21 7.99
CA ASP A 44 3.57 7.05 8.24
C ASP A 44 3.67 7.47 9.71
N GLU A 45 3.77 8.76 10.01
CA GLU A 45 3.93 9.23 11.40
C GLU A 45 2.61 9.21 12.17
N ASN A 46 1.51 9.48 11.47
CA ASN A 46 0.18 9.69 12.06
C ASN A 46 -0.66 8.40 12.11
N GLY A 47 -0.23 7.34 11.41
CA GLY A 47 -0.98 6.07 11.35
C GLY A 47 -2.33 6.22 10.66
N THR A 48 -2.35 7.00 9.57
CA THR A 48 -3.57 7.41 8.87
C THR A 48 -4.13 6.28 8.02
N ALA A 49 -3.28 5.42 7.47
CA ALA A 49 -3.69 4.33 6.58
C ALA A 49 -4.06 3.06 7.34
N LYS A 50 -5.17 2.43 6.94
CA LYS A 50 -5.68 1.17 7.47
C LYS A 50 -5.35 0.01 6.53
N ILE A 51 -5.51 -1.21 7.04
CA ILE A 51 -5.33 -2.44 6.25
C ILE A 51 -6.39 -2.47 5.15
N GLY A 52 -5.98 -2.78 3.92
CA GLY A 52 -6.85 -2.81 2.75
C GLY A 52 -6.95 -1.50 1.98
N ASP A 53 -6.43 -0.39 2.52
CA ASP A 53 -6.42 0.89 1.82
C ASP A 53 -5.48 0.86 0.60
N THR A 54 -5.86 1.60 -0.45
CA THR A 54 -4.98 1.87 -1.58
C THR A 54 -4.20 3.15 -1.29
N VAL A 55 -2.88 3.04 -1.24
CA VAL A 55 -1.98 4.13 -0.85
C VAL A 55 -1.00 4.47 -1.96
N GLU A 56 -0.66 5.76 -2.04
CA GLU A 56 0.44 6.26 -2.85
C GLU A 56 1.67 6.50 -1.97
N ILE A 57 2.79 5.89 -2.34
CA ILE A 57 4.06 5.98 -1.62
C ILE A 57 5.13 6.62 -2.51
N SER A 58 6.04 7.37 -1.90
CA SER A 58 7.17 8.01 -2.58
C SER A 58 8.52 7.55 -2.03
N GLU A 59 9.56 7.58 -2.86
CA GLU A 59 10.93 7.31 -2.42
C GLU A 59 11.40 8.34 -1.38
N ALA A 60 12.00 7.83 -0.30
CA ALA A 60 12.42 8.60 0.86
C ALA A 60 13.82 8.17 1.35
N PRO A 61 14.54 9.04 2.09
CA PRO A 61 15.76 8.62 2.76
C PRO A 61 15.49 7.47 3.74
N PRO A 62 16.50 6.63 4.04
CA PRO A 62 16.33 5.51 4.94
C PRO A 62 15.92 5.96 6.35
N ARG A 63 14.70 5.64 6.78
CA ARG A 63 14.24 5.84 8.18
C ARG A 63 14.64 4.68 9.10
N SER A 64 14.90 3.51 8.52
CA SER A 64 15.27 2.27 9.21
C SER A 64 16.01 1.36 8.23
N ARG A 65 16.28 0.10 8.57
CA ARG A 65 16.92 -0.88 7.67
C ARG A 65 16.07 -1.14 6.41
N LEU A 66 14.75 -1.27 6.57
CA LEU A 66 13.82 -1.63 5.48
C LEU A 66 12.95 -0.47 4.97
N LYS A 67 12.67 0.52 5.82
CA LYS A 67 11.81 1.66 5.46
C LYS A 67 12.58 2.61 4.52
N ARG A 68 12.15 2.66 3.26
CA ARG A 68 12.70 3.50 2.17
C ARG A 68 11.65 4.33 1.45
N TRP A 69 10.40 4.24 1.92
CA TRP A 69 9.25 4.87 1.30
C TRP A 69 8.53 5.71 2.35
N ASP A 70 7.98 6.85 1.94
CA ASP A 70 7.10 7.67 2.77
C ASP A 70 5.68 7.65 2.18
N LEU A 71 4.67 7.63 3.05
CA LEU A 71 3.26 7.75 2.65
C LEU A 71 3.00 9.17 2.12
N VAL A 72 2.45 9.27 0.92
CA VAL A 72 2.05 10.56 0.33
C VAL A 72 0.57 10.82 0.58
N ARG A 73 -0.28 9.87 0.19
CA ARG A 73 -1.73 9.97 0.38
C ARG A 73 -2.41 8.61 0.35
N VAL A 74 -3.57 8.54 0.98
CA VAL A 74 -4.53 7.44 0.81
C VAL A 74 -5.38 7.77 -0.42
N VAL A 75 -5.31 6.93 -1.46
CA VAL A 75 -6.01 7.12 -2.74
C VAL A 75 -7.45 6.65 -2.64
N ALA A 76 -7.66 5.50 -2.00
CA ALA A 76 -8.98 4.95 -1.74
C ALA A 76 -8.97 4.26 -0.38
N ALA A 77 -9.90 4.65 0.48
CA ALA A 77 -10.19 3.90 1.69
C ALA A 77 -10.82 2.56 1.31
N ALA A 78 -10.47 1.49 2.02
CA ALA A 78 -11.19 0.23 1.92
C ALA A 78 -12.67 0.51 2.22
N ALA A 79 -13.56 0.22 1.26
CA ALA A 79 -14.98 0.49 1.38
C ALA A 79 -15.50 -0.12 2.69
N SER A 80 -15.90 0.74 3.63
CA SER A 80 -16.64 0.34 4.82
C SER A 80 -18.02 -0.14 4.35
N ALA A 81 -18.24 -1.45 4.43
CA ALA A 81 -19.57 -2.00 4.58
C ALA A 81 -20.00 -1.82 6.04
N GLY A 82 -21.14 -1.14 6.25
CA GLY A 82 -21.84 -1.06 7.53
C GLY A 82 -21.96 0.35 8.10
N ASP A 83 -23.01 1.08 7.67
CA ASP A 83 -23.89 1.91 8.52
C ASP A 83 -25.08 2.36 7.65
N ALA A 84 -25.96 1.41 7.32
CA ALA A 84 -27.26 1.65 6.72
C ALA A 84 -28.24 0.54 7.14
N GLU A 85 -28.53 0.48 8.46
CA GLU A 85 -29.68 -0.16 9.13
C GLU A 85 -29.47 0.16 10.63
N LEU A 86 -30.27 0.96 11.34
CA LEU A 86 -31.71 0.81 11.59
C LEU A 86 -32.30 2.17 12.00
N ALA A 87 -33.24 2.71 11.21
CA ALA A 87 -34.12 3.81 11.58
C ALA A 87 -35.53 3.48 11.11
N ASP A 88 -36.16 2.49 11.75
CA ASP A 88 -37.61 2.28 11.77
C ASP A 88 -37.94 1.21 12.84
N ALA A 89 -38.26 1.67 14.06
CA ALA A 89 -39.07 1.02 15.11
C ALA A 89 -39.13 1.90 16.36
#